data_AF-A0A1I6YXH3-F1
#
_entry.id   AF-A0A1I6YXH3-F1
#
_cell.length_a   1.000
_cell.length_b   1.000
_cell.length_c   1.000
_cell.angle_alpha   90.00
_cell.angle_beta   90.00
_cell.angle_gamma   90.00
#
_symmetry.space_group_name_H-M   'P 1'
#
loop_
_entity.id
_entity.type
_entity.pdbx_description
1 polymer ?
#
loop_
_entity_poly.entity_id
_entity_poly.type
_entity_poly.pdbx_seq_one_letter_code
_entity_poly.pdbx_strand_id
1 'polypeptide(L)'
;MDETNRNDRNEEVFSKVVRAGKRTYFFDIKSTRGNDLYLTLTESKKSMVNGRMSFQKHKIFLYKEDFEKFSDGLQEVIEKIAELKASGAYKNEDEEQEEYTTVSFDDL
;
A
#
# COMPACT_ATOMS: atom_id res chain seq x y z
N MET A 1 16.09 17.95 5.91
CA MET A 1 16.26 16.50 6.19
C MET A 1 15.55 16.25 7.51
N ASP A 2 14.38 15.62 7.44
CA ASP A 2 13.42 15.44 8.53
C ASP A 2 13.99 14.66 9.73
N GLU A 3 14.11 15.30 10.89
CA GLU A 3 14.43 14.66 12.18
C GLU A 3 13.32 13.71 12.66
N THR A 4 12.10 13.87 12.16
CA THR A 4 10.93 13.01 12.47
C THR A 4 11.11 11.56 12.00
N ASN A 5 11.97 11.29 11.02
CA ASN A 5 12.20 9.94 10.47
C ASN A 5 13.02 9.02 11.38
N ARG A 6 13.82 9.56 12.32
CA ARG A 6 14.71 8.73 13.16
C ARG A 6 14.00 8.03 14.30
N ASN A 7 13.03 8.70 14.95
CA ASN A 7 12.28 8.07 16.04
C ASN A 7 11.33 6.98 15.54
N ASP A 8 10.77 7.15 14.34
CA ASP A 8 9.80 6.21 13.76
C ASP A 8 10.40 4.81 13.46
N ARG A 9 11.72 4.71 13.30
CA ARG A 9 12.43 3.44 13.07
C ARG A 9 12.68 2.64 14.35
N ASN A 10 12.80 3.30 15.51
CA ASN A 10 13.10 2.61 16.77
C ASN A 10 11.90 1.83 17.33
N GLU A 11 10.69 2.17 16.86
CA GLU A 11 9.45 1.52 17.27
C GLU A 11 8.93 0.52 16.21
N GLU A 12 9.63 0.38 15.07
CA GLU A 12 9.27 -0.56 14.00
C GLU A 12 9.73 -1.97 14.34
N VAL A 13 8.76 -2.89 14.46
CA VAL A 13 8.98 -4.30 14.80
C VAL A 13 9.13 -5.14 13.53
N PHE A 14 8.36 -4.82 12.48
CA PHE A 14 8.38 -5.52 11.20
C PHE A 14 7.87 -4.60 10.09
N SER A 15 8.39 -4.74 8.88
CA SER A 15 7.90 -4.03 7.69
C SER A 15 7.82 -4.95 6.48
N LYS A 16 6.76 -4.79 5.69
CA LYS A 16 6.58 -5.42 4.37
C LYS A 16 6.25 -4.36 3.33
N VAL A 17 7.01 -4.36 2.23
CA VAL A 17 6.83 -3.44 1.10
C VAL A 17 6.24 -4.18 -0.09
N VAL A 18 5.17 -3.65 -0.68
CA VAL A 18 4.53 -4.17 -1.89
C VAL A 18 4.54 -3.08 -2.96
N ARG A 19 5.17 -3.35 -4.12
CA ARG A 19 5.20 -2.43 -5.27
C ARG A 19 4.14 -2.85 -6.29
N ALA A 20 3.32 -1.90 -6.73
CA ALA A 20 2.26 -2.10 -7.70
C ALA A 20 2.19 -0.91 -8.67
N GLY A 21 2.99 -0.97 -9.74
CA GLY A 21 3.09 0.09 -10.74
C GLY A 21 3.48 1.44 -10.12
N LYS A 22 2.59 2.43 -10.21
CA LYS A 22 2.81 3.80 -9.65
C LYS A 22 2.58 3.89 -8.14
N ARG A 23 2.14 2.82 -7.48
CA ARG A 23 1.88 2.77 -6.03
C ARG A 23 2.88 1.88 -5.33
N THR A 24 3.24 2.25 -4.11
CA THR A 24 4.00 1.41 -3.18
C THR A 24 3.25 1.38 -1.85
N TYR A 25 2.95 0.18 -1.37
CA TYR A 25 2.31 -0.04 -0.08
C TYR A 25 3.36 -0.46 0.94
N PHE A 26 3.30 0.12 2.13
CA PHE A 26 4.13 -0.19 3.28
C PHE A 26 3.21 -0.68 4.39
N PHE A 27 3.46 -1.90 4.86
CA PHE A 27 2.75 -2.52 5.98
C PHE A 27 3.75 -2.63 7.13
N ASP A 28 3.64 -1.72 8.09
CA ASP A 28 4.59 -1.61 9.20
C ASP A 28 3.90 -2.00 10.51
N ILE A 29 4.45 -2.98 11.23
CA ILE A 29 4.05 -3.32 12.59
C ILE A 29 4.93 -2.49 13.53
N LYS A 30 4.30 -1.70 14.39
CA LYS A 30 4.99 -0.83 15.35
C LYS A 30 4.54 -1.12 16.76
N SER A 31 5.43 -0.88 17.73
CA SER A 31 5.11 -0.94 19.16
C SER A 31 4.83 0.44 19.73
N THR A 32 3.80 0.56 20.56
CA THR A 32 3.61 1.76 21.41
C THR A 32 4.59 1.72 22.58
N ARG A 33 4.68 2.84 23.32
CA ARG A 33 5.43 2.89 24.60
C ARG A 33 4.92 1.89 25.65
N GLY A 34 3.66 1.46 25.53
CA GLY A 34 3.03 0.44 26.39
C GLY A 34 3.34 -1.00 25.97
N ASN A 35 4.20 -1.20 24.96
CA ASN A 35 4.53 -2.51 24.38
C ASN A 35 3.35 -3.20 23.66
N ASP A 36 2.33 -2.43 23.27
CA ASP A 36 1.24 -2.88 22.41
C ASP A 36 1.61 -2.72 20.94
N LEU A 37 1.14 -3.62 20.09
CA LEU A 37 1.40 -3.58 18.65
C LEU A 37 0.24 -2.92 17.89
N TYR A 38 0.58 -2.13 16.88
CA TYR A 38 -0.36 -1.53 15.93
C TYR A 38 0.20 -1.59 14.51
N LEU A 39 -0.69 -1.54 13.51
CA LEU A 39 -0.34 -1.55 12.09
C LEU A 39 -0.39 -0.13 11.53
N THR A 40 0.63 0.25 10.78
CA THR A 40 0.59 1.40 9.88
C THR A 40 0.55 0.89 8.44
N LEU A 41 -0.52 1.21 7.72
CA LEU A 41 -0.62 0.99 6.28
C LEU A 41 -0.40 2.30 5.56
N THR A 42 0.69 2.42 4.81
CA THR A 42 0.98 3.60 3.99
C THR A 42 0.92 3.24 2.51
N GLU A 43 0.08 3.92 1.75
CA GLU A 43 0.18 3.97 0.30
C GLU A 43 0.99 5.20 -0.11
N SER A 44 2.03 5.02 -0.92
CA SER A 44 2.70 6.11 -1.63
C SER A 44 2.43 5.99 -3.13
N LYS A 45 1.75 7.00 -3.68
CA LYS A 45 1.48 7.13 -5.11
C LYS A 45 2.42 8.13 -5.74
N LYS A 46 3.16 7.69 -6.77
CA LYS A 46 4.00 8.54 -7.61
C LYS A 46 3.12 9.33 -8.58
N SER A 47 3.24 10.65 -8.56
CA SER A 47 2.61 11.59 -9.49
C SER A 47 3.66 12.47 -10.19
N MET A 48 3.31 12.96 -11.37
CA MET A 48 4.06 14.00 -12.07
C MET A 48 3.19 15.25 -12.08
N VAL A 49 3.66 16.33 -11.46
CA VAL A 49 2.97 17.63 -11.44
C VAL A 49 3.93 18.65 -12.05
N ASN A 50 3.56 19.23 -13.19
CA ASN A 50 4.35 20.23 -13.91
C ASN A 50 5.79 19.77 -14.22
N GLY A 51 5.97 18.53 -14.67
CA GLY A 51 7.27 17.94 -14.98
C GLY A 51 8.13 17.60 -13.76
N ARG A 52 7.63 17.82 -12.53
CA ARG A 52 8.31 17.44 -11.28
C ARG A 52 7.67 16.20 -10.68
N MET A 53 8.52 15.30 -10.22
CA MET A 53 8.10 14.09 -9.53
C MET A 53 7.61 14.44 -8.12
N SER A 54 6.39 14.03 -7.78
CA SER A 54 5.80 14.19 -6.46
C SER A 54 5.26 12.86 -5.95
N PHE A 55 5.16 12.72 -4.62
CA PHE A 55 4.61 11.53 -3.98
C PHE A 55 3.46 11.93 -3.08
N GLN A 56 2.27 11.38 -3.33
CA GLN A 56 1.15 11.49 -2.43
C GLN A 56 1.16 10.29 -1.49
N LYS A 57 1.04 10.54 -0.17
CA LYS A 57 1.01 9.49 0.84
C LYS A 57 -0.36 9.45 1.50
N HIS A 58 -0.96 8.27 1.56
CA HIS A 58 -2.14 7.98 2.37
C HIS A 58 -1.70 7.04 3.48
N LYS A 59 -1.99 7.37 4.74
CA LYS A 59 -1.57 6.59 5.90
C LYS A 59 -2.80 6.26 6.75
N ILE A 60 -2.91 4.99 7.09
CA ILE A 60 -3.94 4.45 7.99
C ILE A 60 -3.22 3.87 9.20
N PHE A 61 -3.73 4.16 10.38
CA PHE A 61 -3.33 3.52 11.63
C PHE A 61 -4.44 2.57 12.04
N LEU A 62 -4.07 1.33 12.35
CA LEU A 62 -5.01 0.31 12.80
C LEU A 62 -4.49 -0.23 14.13
N TYR A 63 -5.34 -0.18 15.14
CA TYR A 63 -5.04 -0.65 16.50
C TYR A 63 -5.64 -2.03 16.74
N LYS A 64 -5.14 -2.70 17.77
CA LYS A 64 -5.43 -4.12 18.06
C LYS A 64 -6.92 -4.42 18.20
N GLU A 65 -7.68 -3.50 18.79
CA GLU A 65 -9.13 -3.62 18.99
C GLU A 65 -9.93 -3.72 17.67
N ASP A 66 -9.35 -3.22 16.57
CA ASP A 66 -10.00 -3.16 15.26
C ASP A 66 -9.49 -4.22 14.28
N PHE A 67 -8.44 -4.98 14.62
CA PHE A 67 -7.78 -5.92 13.71
C PHE A 67 -8.73 -6.93 13.08
N GLU A 68 -9.52 -7.62 13.91
CA GLU A 68 -10.43 -8.68 13.45
C GLU A 68 -11.53 -8.12 12.54
N LYS A 69 -12.23 -7.06 13.00
CA LYS A 69 -13.30 -6.43 12.21
C LYS A 69 -12.79 -5.86 10.89
N PHE A 70 -11.59 -5.26 10.91
CA PHE A 70 -11.00 -4.70 9.70
C PHE A 70 -10.54 -5.79 8.74
N SER A 71 -9.90 -6.87 9.22
CA SER A 71 -9.46 -7.98 8.36
C SER A 71 -10.63 -8.68 7.71
N ASP A 72 -11.70 -8.94 8.48
CA ASP A 72 -12.90 -9.62 7.98
C ASP A 72 -13.60 -8.78 6.92
N GLY A 73 -13.82 -7.48 7.20
CA GLY A 73 -14.43 -6.57 6.22
C GLY A 73 -13.58 -6.38 4.97
N LEU A 74 -12.24 -6.35 5.10
CA LEU A 74 -11.35 -6.27 3.95
C LEU A 74 -11.43 -7.55 3.10
N GLN A 75 -11.40 -8.72 3.74
CA GLN A 75 -11.50 -10.01 3.05
C GLN A 75 -12.84 -10.15 2.33
N GLU A 76 -13.96 -9.86 3.00
CA GLU A 76 -15.30 -9.92 2.42
C GLU A 76 -15.42 -9.06 1.16
N VAL A 77 -14.91 -7.82 1.20
CA VAL A 77 -14.95 -6.91 0.05
C VAL A 77 -14.05 -7.39 -1.09
N ILE A 78 -12.88 -7.96 -0.79
CA ILE A 78 -11.99 -8.55 -1.81
C ILE A 78 -12.66 -9.75 -2.49
N GLU A 79 -13.27 -10.65 -1.71
CA GLU A 79 -14.02 -11.80 -2.24
C GLU A 79 -15.18 -11.33 -3.11
N LYS A 80 -15.90 -10.28 -2.68
CA LYS A 80 -17.00 -9.71 -3.47
C LYS A 80 -16.51 -9.13 -4.80
N ILE A 81 -15.36 -8.46 -4.83
CA ILE A 81 -14.74 -7.98 -6.07
C ILE A 81 -14.45 -9.15 -7.02
N ALA A 82 -13.92 -10.26 -6.51
CA ALA A 82 -13.64 -11.45 -7.31
C ALA A 82 -14.92 -12.06 -7.91
N GLU A 83 -15.99 -12.18 -7.10
CA GLU A 83 -17.31 -12.62 -7.58
C GLU A 83 -17.86 -11.71 -8.68
N LEU A 84 -17.78 -10.38 -8.49
CA LEU A 84 -18.25 -9.41 -9.47
C LEU A 84 -17.46 -9.48 -10.78
N LYS A 85 -16.14 -9.68 -10.73
CA LYS A 85 -15.32 -9.92 -11.93
C LYS A 85 -15.72 -11.23 -12.64
N ALA A 86 -15.96 -12.31 -11.89
CA ALA A 86 -16.37 -13.59 -12.45
C ALA A 86 -17.75 -13.55 -13.13
N SER A 87 -18.64 -12.65 -12.70
CA SER A 87 -19.95 -12.45 -13.34
C SER A 87 -19.88 -11.86 -14.76
N GLY A 88 -18.73 -11.34 -15.18
CA GLY A 88 -18.54 -10.68 -16.47
C GLY A 88 -19.11 -9.27 -16.56
N ALA A 89 -19.72 -8.75 -15.49
CA ALA A 89 -20.26 -7.39 -15.44
C ALA A 89 -19.17 -6.30 -15.32
N TYR A 90 -17.95 -6.66 -14.92
CA TYR A 90 -16.83 -5.74 -14.68
C TYR A 90 -15.55 -6.25 -15.34
N LYS A 91 -14.75 -5.34 -15.93
CA LYS A 91 -13.51 -5.67 -16.65
C LYS A 91 -12.38 -6.12 -15.71
N ASN A 92 -11.52 -6.99 -16.20
CA ASN A 92 -10.23 -7.29 -15.57
C ASN A 92 -9.20 -6.27 -16.09
N GLU A 93 -8.85 -5.26 -15.28
CA GLU A 93 -7.84 -4.25 -15.64
C GLU A 93 -6.42 -4.83 -15.76
N ASP A 94 -6.19 -6.07 -15.31
CA ASP A 94 -4.89 -6.73 -15.29
C ASP A 94 -4.38 -7.11 -16.70
N GLU A 95 -5.23 -7.09 -17.74
CA GLU A 95 -4.82 -7.41 -19.13
C GLU A 95 -4.16 -6.24 -19.88
N GLU A 96 -4.28 -4.98 -19.42
CA GLU A 96 -3.75 -3.81 -20.15
C GLU A 96 -2.36 -3.31 -19.67
N GLN A 97 -1.81 -3.82 -18.56
CA GLN A 97 -0.55 -3.27 -18.00
C GLN A 97 0.76 -3.95 -18.45
N GLU A 98 0.71 -5.14 -19.07
CA GLU A 98 1.93 -5.84 -19.53
C GLU A 98 2.55 -5.21 -20.80
N GLU A 99 1.78 -4.48 -21.62
CA GLU A 99 2.29 -3.88 -22.87
C GLU A 99 3.18 -2.65 -22.66
N TYR A 100 3.09 -1.94 -21.51
CA TYR A 100 3.84 -0.69 -21.29
C TYR A 100 5.11 -0.85 -20.45
N THR A 101 5.33 -2.02 -19.84
CA THR A 101 6.47 -2.27 -18.94
C THR A 101 7.66 -2.93 -19.64
N THR A 102 7.51 -3.36 -20.90
CA THR A 102 8.57 -4.05 -21.69
C THR A 102 9.48 -3.08 -22.48
N VAL A 103 9.32 -1.76 -22.35
CA VAL A 103 10.34 -0.81 -22.86
C VAL A 103 11.50 -0.73 -21.87
N SER A 104 12.51 -1.58 -22.12
CA SER A 104 13.81 -1.54 -21.45
C SER A 104 14.48 -0.19 -21.64
N PHE A 105 14.95 0.41 -20.54
CA PHE A 105 15.67 1.70 -20.51
C PHE A 105 17.20 1.53 -20.64
N ASP A 106 17.68 0.38 -21.13
CA ASP A 106 19.11 0.14 -21.35
C ASP A 106 19.65 0.69 -22.69
N ASP A 107 18.82 1.39 -23.48
CA ASP A 107 19.17 1.88 -24.83
C ASP A 107 19.26 3.43 -24.96
N LEU A 108 19.54 4.15 -23.87
CA LEU A 108 19.85 5.60 -23.89
C LEU A 108 21.08 5.98 -23.06
#